data_AF-A0A3D4EYW7-F1
#
_entry.id   AF-A0A3D4EYW7-F1
#
_cell.length_a   1.000
_cell.length_b   1.000
_cell.length_c   1.000
_cell.angle_alpha   90.00
_cell.angle_beta   90.00
_cell.angle_gamma   90.00
#
_symmetry.space_group_name_H-M   'P 1'
#
loop_
_entity.id
_entity.type
_entity.pdbx_description
1 polymer ?
#
loop_
_entity_poly.entity_id
_entity_poly.type
_entity_poly.pdbx_seq_one_letter_code
_entity_poly.pdbx_strand_id
1 'polypeptide(L)'
;MKHLLATLALISFSAFGVERPNVLFIISDDLTATALSCYGNTVCKTPNIDRLASQGTRFTKAYCQGTYCGPSRASFMSGYYPHAIKMLGYGSPRPAIGERATWAQHFKNNGYHTARVSKIFHMGVP
;
A
#
# COMPACT_ATOMS: atom_id res chain seq x y z
N MET A 1 -60.82 0.28 32.16
CA MET A 1 -59.73 -0.55 31.61
C MET A 1 -58.93 0.30 30.64
N LYS A 2 -57.74 0.76 31.04
CA LYS A 2 -56.91 1.72 30.30
C LYS A 2 -56.00 0.93 29.35
N HIS A 3 -56.25 0.99 28.04
CA HIS A 3 -55.35 0.44 27.04
C HIS A 3 -54.18 1.41 26.84
N LEU A 4 -53.03 1.09 27.43
CA LEU A 4 -51.79 1.81 27.23
C LEU A 4 -51.13 1.26 25.95
N LEU A 5 -51.35 1.92 24.80
CA LEU A 5 -50.64 1.63 23.56
C LEU A 5 -49.21 2.17 23.68
N ALA A 6 -48.23 1.27 23.77
CA ALA A 6 -46.82 1.60 23.67
C ALA A 6 -46.44 1.73 22.19
N THR A 7 -46.20 2.96 21.73
CA THR A 7 -45.68 3.25 20.40
C THR A 7 -44.19 2.91 20.37
N LEU A 8 -43.82 1.83 19.70
CA LEU A 8 -42.42 1.46 19.45
C LEU A 8 -41.87 2.37 18.35
N ALA A 9 -41.12 3.40 18.72
CA ALA A 9 -40.43 4.26 17.77
C ALA A 9 -39.28 3.46 17.11
N LEU A 10 -39.43 3.13 15.84
CA LEU A 10 -38.34 2.61 15.00
C LEU A 10 -37.30 3.72 14.81
N ILE A 11 -36.22 3.65 15.57
CA ILE A 11 -35.03 4.48 15.34
C ILE A 11 -34.32 3.90 14.12
N SER A 12 -34.53 4.50 12.95
CA SER A 12 -33.74 4.21 11.75
C SER A 12 -32.30 4.67 11.97
N PHE A 13 -31.40 3.75 12.29
CA PHE A 13 -29.97 3.99 12.18
C PHE A 13 -29.62 4.10 10.70
N SER A 14 -29.39 5.33 10.22
CA SER A 14 -28.66 5.53 8.96
C SER A 14 -27.27 4.95 9.15
N ALA A 15 -26.99 3.81 8.52
CA ALA A 15 -25.64 3.32 8.36
C ALA A 15 -24.87 4.37 7.56
N PHE A 16 -23.99 5.12 8.21
CA PHE A 16 -22.94 5.85 7.51
C PHE A 16 -22.14 4.78 6.75
N GLY A 17 -22.38 4.68 5.44
CA GLY A 17 -21.59 3.83 4.58
C GLY A 17 -20.15 4.27 4.69
N VAL A 18 -19.27 3.36 5.11
CA VAL A 18 -17.83 3.61 5.07
C VAL A 18 -17.49 3.86 3.61
N GLU A 19 -17.17 5.12 3.28
CA GLU A 19 -16.68 5.44 1.94
C GLU A 19 -15.44 4.58 1.67
N ARG A 20 -15.44 3.90 0.53
CA ARG A 20 -14.34 3.02 0.12
C ARG A 20 -13.34 3.86 -0.68
N PRO A 21 -12.19 4.26 -0.11
CA PRO A 21 -11.28 5.17 -0.78
C PRO A 21 -10.56 4.48 -1.94
N ASN A 22 -10.30 5.21 -3.02
CA ASN A 22 -9.33 4.77 -4.02
C ASN A 22 -7.91 4.83 -3.44
N VAL A 23 -7.10 3.81 -3.70
CA VAL A 23 -5.72 3.74 -3.22
C VAL A 23 -4.76 3.80 -4.40
N LEU A 24 -3.95 4.87 -4.46
CA LEU A 24 -2.88 5.01 -5.43
C LEU A 24 -1.54 4.70 -4.75
N PHE A 25 -0.91 3.59 -5.13
CA PHE A 25 0.43 3.23 -4.67
C PHE A 25 1.48 3.65 -5.69
N ILE A 26 2.41 4.50 -5.26
CA ILE A 26 3.54 5.00 -6.08
C ILE A 26 4.83 4.49 -5.45
N ILE A 27 5.69 3.88 -6.27
CA ILE A 27 7.02 3.43 -5.87
C ILE A 27 8.05 3.87 -6.92
N SER A 28 9.14 4.47 -6.47
CA SER A 28 10.31 4.76 -7.30
C SER A 28 11.35 3.67 -7.12
N ASP A 29 12.05 3.34 -8.20
CA ASP A 29 13.23 2.47 -8.13
C ASP A 29 14.44 3.29 -7.66
N ASP A 30 15.25 2.70 -6.77
CA ASP A 30 16.54 3.22 -6.27
C ASP A 30 16.53 4.65 -5.69
N LEU A 31 15.36 5.20 -5.37
CA LEU A 31 15.23 6.55 -4.81
C LEU A 31 15.63 6.57 -3.33
N THR A 32 16.72 7.25 -3.03
CA THR A 32 17.10 7.59 -1.65
C THR A 32 16.33 8.80 -1.14
N ALA A 33 15.96 8.79 0.15
CA ALA A 33 15.35 9.95 0.81
C ALA A 33 16.23 11.20 0.72
N THR A 34 17.57 11.04 0.73
CA THR A 34 18.51 12.16 0.61
C THR A 34 18.46 12.87 -0.73
N ALA A 35 17.73 12.35 -1.73
CA ALA A 35 17.51 13.02 -3.02
C ALA A 35 16.28 13.94 -3.03
N LEU A 36 15.50 13.98 -1.94
CA LEU A 36 14.23 14.71 -1.86
C LEU A 36 14.39 15.99 -1.04
N SER A 37 13.87 17.12 -1.52
CA SER A 37 13.96 18.39 -0.81
C SER A 37 13.15 18.40 0.48
N CYS A 38 11.98 17.74 0.51
CA CYS A 38 11.27 17.50 1.77
C CYS A 38 12.01 16.61 2.77
N TYR A 39 13.15 16.00 2.42
CA TYR A 39 14.04 15.29 3.36
C TYR A 39 15.36 16.03 3.61
N GLY A 40 15.45 17.30 3.21
CA GLY A 40 16.59 18.18 3.49
C GLY A 40 17.58 18.36 2.34
N ASN A 41 17.31 17.80 1.15
CA ASN A 41 18.15 18.06 -0.02
C ASN A 41 17.99 19.52 -0.50
N THR A 42 19.09 20.22 -0.74
CA THR A 42 19.11 21.63 -1.19
C THR A 42 19.35 21.80 -2.69
N VAL A 43 19.69 20.74 -3.41
CA VAL A 43 20.06 20.73 -4.84
C VAL A 43 18.90 20.25 -5.71
N CYS A 44 18.32 19.10 -5.38
CA CYS A 44 17.22 18.48 -6.08
C CYS A 44 15.92 19.23 -5.80
N LYS A 45 15.19 19.60 -6.86
CA LYS A 45 13.89 20.26 -6.76
C LYS A 45 12.79 19.23 -6.93
N THR A 46 12.09 18.88 -5.85
CA THR A 46 11.00 17.87 -5.90
C THR A 46 9.63 18.43 -5.48
N PRO A 47 9.15 19.52 -6.12
CA PRO A 47 7.98 20.27 -5.62
C PRO A 47 6.69 19.45 -5.54
N ASN A 48 6.50 18.46 -6.43
CA ASN A 48 5.33 17.59 -6.39
C ASN A 48 5.36 16.60 -5.22
N ILE A 49 6.53 16.06 -4.90
CA ILE A 49 6.71 15.15 -3.76
C ILE A 49 6.62 15.96 -2.46
N ASP A 50 7.19 17.16 -2.43
CA ASP A 50 7.12 18.05 -1.28
C ASP A 50 5.67 18.47 -0.97
N ARG A 51 4.88 18.76 -2.01
CA ARG A 51 3.44 19.02 -1.86
C ARG A 51 2.68 17.81 -1.34
N LEU A 52 3.01 16.60 -1.79
CA LEU A 52 2.39 15.38 -1.24
C LEU A 52 2.76 15.20 0.23
N ALA A 53 4.02 15.46 0.60
CA ALA A 53 4.51 15.35 1.96
C ALA A 53 3.90 16.39 2.91
N SER A 54 3.55 17.58 2.43
CA SER A 54 2.89 18.62 3.25
C SER A 54 1.39 18.39 3.45
N GLN A 55 0.76 17.56 2.61
CA GLN A 55 -0.66 17.23 2.67
C GLN A 55 -0.94 15.90 3.38
N GLY A 56 0.08 15.24 3.91
CA GLY A 56 -0.05 13.93 4.54
C GLY A 56 1.04 13.65 5.58
N THR A 57 1.30 12.37 5.80
CA THR A 57 2.30 11.91 6.78
C THR A 57 3.61 11.57 6.09
N ARG A 58 4.69 12.26 6.47
CA ARG A 58 6.06 11.95 6.04
C ARG A 58 6.78 11.09 7.08
N PHE A 59 7.10 9.85 6.74
CA PHE A 59 7.89 8.97 7.60
C PHE A 59 9.38 9.31 7.49
N THR A 60 10.03 9.55 8.64
CA THR A 60 11.48 9.85 8.72
C THR A 60 12.34 8.64 9.03
N LYS A 61 11.71 7.49 9.36
CA LYS A 61 12.36 6.22 9.66
C LYS A 61 11.60 5.08 8.97
N ALA A 62 11.81 4.93 7.66
CA ALA A 62 11.23 3.84 6.86
C ALA A 62 12.36 3.03 6.23
N TYR A 63 12.34 1.71 6.42
CA TYR A 63 13.41 0.79 5.98
C TYR A 63 12.82 -0.32 5.12
N CYS A 64 13.45 -0.59 3.97
CA CYS A 64 13.13 -1.75 3.16
C CYS A 64 13.75 -3.03 3.75
N GLN A 65 13.17 -4.18 3.41
CA GLN A 65 13.58 -5.48 3.98
C GLN A 65 14.61 -6.20 3.12
N GLY A 66 14.95 -5.65 1.95
CA GLY A 66 16.04 -6.10 1.11
C GLY A 66 16.69 -4.93 0.40
N THR A 67 18.00 -4.97 0.23
CA THR A 67 18.79 -3.95 -0.48
C THR A 67 18.79 -4.13 -2.00
N TYR A 68 18.08 -5.15 -2.50
CA TYR A 68 17.90 -5.45 -3.91
C TYR A 68 16.42 -5.37 -4.29
N CYS A 69 16.15 -4.92 -5.52
CA CYS A 69 14.80 -4.76 -6.05
C CYS A 69 13.89 -5.98 -5.82
N GLY A 70 14.35 -7.19 -6.16
CA GLY A 70 13.55 -8.41 -6.09
C GLY A 70 13.09 -8.78 -4.67
N PRO A 71 14.03 -9.03 -3.75
CA PRO A 71 13.73 -9.29 -2.34
C PRO A 71 12.90 -8.17 -1.69
N SER A 72 13.25 -6.90 -1.94
CA SER A 72 12.56 -5.73 -1.39
C SER A 72 11.09 -5.69 -1.81
N ARG A 73 10.83 -5.77 -3.14
CA ARG A 73 9.47 -5.69 -3.70
C ARG A 73 8.64 -6.94 -3.37
N ALA A 74 9.25 -8.12 -3.34
CA ALA A 74 8.57 -9.35 -2.93
C ALA A 74 8.13 -9.27 -1.47
N SER A 75 9.00 -8.76 -0.59
CA SER A 75 8.69 -8.55 0.81
C SER A 75 7.57 -7.52 0.98
N PHE A 76 7.74 -6.35 0.37
CA PHE A 76 6.78 -5.24 0.44
C PHE A 76 5.37 -5.66 0.01
N MET A 77 5.25 -6.37 -1.12
CA MET A 77 3.94 -6.74 -1.68
C MET A 77 3.30 -7.95 -1.01
N SER A 78 4.07 -8.82 -0.33
CA SER A 78 3.54 -10.01 0.34
C SER A 78 3.37 -9.83 1.85
N GLY A 79 4.03 -8.84 2.45
CA GLY A 79 4.05 -8.63 3.90
C GLY A 79 4.98 -9.57 4.67
N TYR A 80 5.84 -10.33 3.98
CA TYR A 80 6.77 -11.28 4.61
C TYR A 80 8.21 -10.85 4.44
N TYR A 81 9.07 -11.10 5.42
CA TYR A 81 10.52 -10.89 5.28
C TYR A 81 11.09 -11.75 4.13
N PRO A 82 12.11 -11.29 3.39
CA PRO A 82 12.72 -12.05 2.30
C PRO A 82 13.14 -13.47 2.69
N HIS A 83 13.66 -13.66 3.92
CA HIS A 83 14.02 -14.97 4.45
C HIS A 83 12.81 -15.90 4.66
N ALA A 84 11.65 -15.37 5.02
CA ALA A 84 10.43 -16.16 5.25
C ALA A 84 9.86 -16.72 3.94
N ILE A 85 10.02 -16.00 2.83
CA ILE A 85 9.61 -16.45 1.50
C ILE A 85 10.78 -17.02 0.67
N LYS A 86 12.00 -17.08 1.23
CA LYS A 86 13.23 -17.53 0.57
C LYS A 86 13.54 -16.78 -0.74
N MET A 87 13.15 -15.50 -0.83
CA MET A 87 13.40 -14.65 -1.99
C MET A 87 14.60 -13.73 -1.72
N LEU A 88 15.81 -14.21 -2.01
CA LEU A 88 17.06 -13.52 -1.66
C LEU A 88 17.86 -13.00 -2.87
N GLY A 89 17.36 -13.19 -4.09
CA GLY A 89 18.07 -12.82 -5.31
C GLY A 89 17.15 -12.37 -6.44
N TYR A 90 17.66 -12.47 -7.66
CA TYR A 90 16.91 -12.13 -8.87
C TYR A 90 16.03 -13.30 -9.31
N GLY A 91 14.75 -13.03 -9.57
CA GLY A 91 13.80 -14.04 -10.01
C GLY A 91 12.36 -13.56 -9.91
N SER A 92 11.45 -14.31 -10.55
CA SER A 92 10.02 -14.09 -10.35
C SER A 92 9.67 -14.37 -8.89
N PRO A 93 8.97 -13.46 -8.20
CA PRO A 93 8.64 -13.66 -6.79
C PRO A 93 7.43 -14.60 -6.59
N ARG A 94 6.63 -14.86 -7.63
CA ARG A 94 5.38 -15.64 -7.48
C ARG A 94 5.61 -17.06 -6.94
N PRO A 95 6.59 -17.86 -7.42
CA PRO A 95 6.88 -19.17 -6.86
C PRO A 95 7.28 -19.13 -5.37
N ALA A 96 8.04 -18.11 -4.98
CA ALA A 96 8.50 -17.92 -3.60
C ALA A 96 7.37 -17.51 -2.65
N ILE A 97 6.47 -16.62 -3.10
CA ILE A 97 5.31 -16.18 -2.32
C ILE A 97 4.27 -17.30 -2.18
N GLY A 98 4.16 -18.20 -3.16
CA GLY A 98 3.24 -19.36 -3.12
C GLY A 98 1.78 -18.93 -3.24
N GLU A 99 0.88 -19.50 -2.44
CA GLU A 99 -0.55 -19.14 -2.41
C GLU A 99 -0.88 -17.93 -1.53
N ARG A 100 0.12 -17.33 -0.89
CA ARG A 100 -0.09 -16.18 -0.01
C ARG A 100 -0.57 -14.98 -0.82
N ALA A 101 -1.59 -14.32 -0.29
CA ALA A 101 -2.15 -13.12 -0.90
C ALA A 101 -1.15 -11.96 -0.84
N THR A 102 -0.97 -11.30 -1.97
CA THR A 102 -0.27 -10.02 -2.07
C THR A 102 -1.22 -8.87 -1.75
N TRP A 103 -0.71 -7.65 -1.51
CA TRP A 103 -1.54 -6.46 -1.32
C TRP A 103 -2.60 -6.31 -2.41
N ALA A 104 -2.20 -6.41 -3.68
CA ALA A 104 -3.14 -6.32 -4.79
C ALA A 104 -4.22 -7.42 -4.73
N GLN A 105 -3.87 -8.65 -4.34
CA GLN A 105 -4.86 -9.72 -4.16
C GLN A 105 -5.78 -9.47 -2.97
N HIS A 106 -5.29 -8.91 -1.86
CA HIS A 106 -6.14 -8.49 -0.74
C HIS A 106 -7.18 -7.46 -1.18
N PHE A 107 -6.77 -6.43 -1.93
CA PHE A 107 -7.70 -5.45 -2.49
C PHE A 107 -8.70 -6.09 -3.45
N LYS A 108 -8.24 -6.90 -4.39
CA LYS A 108 -9.09 -7.59 -5.37
C LYS A 108 -10.13 -8.50 -4.71
N ASN A 109 -9.72 -9.31 -3.74
CA ASN A 109 -10.59 -10.23 -3.02
C ASN A 109 -11.63 -9.49 -2.15
N ASN A 110 -11.41 -8.21 -1.84
CA ASN A 110 -12.33 -7.34 -1.11
C ASN A 110 -13.04 -6.33 -2.02
N GLY A 111 -13.21 -6.69 -3.30
CA GLY A 111 -14.05 -5.97 -4.24
C GLY A 111 -13.46 -4.67 -4.78
N TYR A 112 -12.15 -4.45 -4.70
CA TYR A 112 -11.49 -3.36 -5.41
C TYR A 112 -11.07 -3.79 -6.81
N HIS A 113 -11.17 -2.86 -7.77
CA HIS A 113 -10.42 -3.00 -9.00
C HIS A 113 -8.94 -2.78 -8.73
N THR A 114 -8.08 -3.67 -9.21
CA THR A 114 -6.63 -3.57 -9.02
C THR A 114 -5.92 -3.60 -10.36
N ALA A 115 -5.16 -2.55 -10.64
CA ALA A 115 -4.31 -2.44 -11.80
C ALA A 115 -2.87 -2.14 -11.37
N ARG A 116 -1.91 -2.45 -12.23
CA ARG A 116 -0.52 -2.03 -12.09
C ARG A 116 -0.06 -1.35 -13.36
N VAL A 117 0.86 -0.40 -13.21
CA VAL A 117 1.57 0.22 -14.32
C VAL A 117 3.06 0.07 -14.04
N SER A 118 3.82 -0.38 -15.04
CA SER A 118 5.29 -0.55 -14.94
C SER A 118 5.73 -1.52 -13.82
N LYS A 119 6.88 -1.23 -13.21
CA LYS A 119 7.64 -2.08 -12.27
C LYS A 119 7.09 -2.00 -10.84
N ILE A 120 6.22 -2.95 -10.50
CA ILE A 120 5.78 -3.20 -9.11
C ILE A 120 6.59 -4.34 -8.49
N PHE A 121 6.60 -5.50 -9.14
CA PHE A 121 7.53 -6.59 -8.83
C PHE A 121 8.79 -6.48 -9.69
N HIS A 122 9.90 -7.03 -9.20
CA HIS A 122 11.08 -7.24 -10.01
C HIS A 122 10.90 -8.52 -10.84
N MET A 123 10.28 -8.35 -12.00
CA MET A 123 10.06 -9.38 -13.01
C MET A 123 10.52 -8.80 -14.34
N GLY A 124 10.63 -9.61 -15.40
CA GLY A 124 10.79 -9.06 -16.75
C GLY A 124 9.67 -8.06 -17.00
N VAL A 125 10.02 -6.78 -17.10
CA VAL A 125 9.09 -5.70 -17.46
C VAL A 125 9.33 -5.48 -18.95
N PRO A 126 8.32 -5.64 -19.84
CA PRO A 126 8.46 -5.14 -21.20
C PRO A 126 8.71 -3.63 -21.21
#